data_AF-A0A2U9ETZ3-F1
#
_entry.id   AF-A0A2U9ETZ3-F1
#
_cell.length_a   1.000
_cell.length_b   1.000
_cell.length_c   1.000
_cell.angle_alpha   90.00
_cell.angle_beta   90.00
_cell.angle_gamma   90.00
#
_symmetry.space_group_name_H-M   'P 1'
#
loop_
_entity.id
_entity.type
_entity.pdbx_description
1 polymer ?
#
loop_
_entity_poly.entity_id
_entity_poly.type
_entity_poly.pdbx_seq_one_letter_code
_entity_poly.pdbx_strand_id
1 'polypeptide(L)'
;GKLLFAARVIPYRGSWLDIEFDSKDVVHARIDRRRKIPVTSLLMALGMDGEEILSTFYNKITYVRAGDHWRIPFNVERFRGLKAVGDLVDADTGEIVVEAGKKITARQARQLGEKGLKAIKATDEDLLGNYLAEDIV
;
A
#
# COMPACT_ATOMS: atom_id res chain seq x y z
N GLY A 1 -1.27 -26.66 2.55
CA GLY A 1 -2.55 -25.92 2.48
C GLY A 1 -2.33 -24.52 3.00
N LYS A 2 -3.05 -23.52 2.46
CA LYS A 2 -2.97 -22.13 2.93
C LYS A 2 -3.61 -22.01 4.31
N LEU A 3 -2.95 -21.33 5.25
CA LEU A 3 -3.53 -21.00 6.55
C LEU A 3 -4.55 -19.89 6.37
N LEU A 4 -5.78 -20.10 6.85
CA LEU A 4 -6.83 -19.09 6.86
C LEU A 4 -7.02 -18.59 8.28
N PHE A 5 -6.95 -17.27 8.43
CA PHE A 5 -7.14 -16.60 9.71
C PHE A 5 -8.61 -16.21 9.87
N ALA A 6 -9.10 -16.27 11.11
CA ALA A 6 -10.43 -15.82 11.48
C ALA A 6 -10.40 -15.20 12.88
N ALA A 7 -11.29 -14.24 13.10
CA ALA A 7 -11.57 -13.61 14.38
C ALA A 7 -13.06 -13.76 14.68
N ARG A 8 -13.41 -13.94 15.95
CA ARG A 8 -14.80 -14.06 16.40
C ARG A 8 -15.01 -13.21 17.64
N VAL A 9 -16.05 -12.39 17.60
CA VAL A 9 -16.54 -11.63 18.75
C VAL A 9 -17.81 -12.32 19.25
N ILE A 10 -17.76 -12.79 20.50
CA ILE A 10 -18.86 -13.46 21.18
C ILE A 10 -19.36 -12.54 22.29
N PRO A 11 -20.53 -11.89 22.13
CA PRO A 11 -21.07 -11.07 23.19
C PRO A 11 -21.75 -11.92 24.28
N TYR A 12 -21.89 -11.36 25.48
CA TYR A 12 -22.69 -11.97 26.54
C TYR A 12 -24.19 -12.06 26.18
N ARG A 13 -24.71 -11.05 25.48
CA ARG A 13 -26.04 -11.02 24.86
C ARG A 13 -25.96 -10.36 23.49
N GLY A 14 -26.68 -10.91 22.51
CA GLY A 14 -26.76 -10.37 21.16
C GLY A 14 -26.13 -11.29 20.10
N SER A 15 -26.02 -10.76 18.89
CA SER A 15 -25.52 -11.50 17.73
C SER A 15 -24.01 -11.65 17.75
N TRP A 16 -23.53 -12.82 17.31
CA TRP A 16 -22.10 -13.06 17.15
C TRP A 16 -21.59 -12.38 15.88
N LEU A 17 -20.32 -11.95 15.90
CA LEU A 17 -19.64 -11.41 14.73
C LEU A 17 -18.42 -12.27 14.41
N ASP A 18 -18.40 -12.83 13.20
CA ASP A 18 -17.27 -13.56 12.64
C ASP A 18 -16.61 -12.73 11.55
N ILE A 19 -15.28 -12.66 11.54
CA ILE A 19 -14.47 -12.08 10.47
C ILE A 19 -13.49 -13.16 10.01
N GLU A 20 -13.40 -13.42 8.71
CA GLU A 20 -12.59 -14.53 8.19
C GLU A 20 -12.01 -14.24 6.80
N PHE A 21 -10.83 -14.78 6.54
CA PHE A 21 -10.23 -14.82 5.21
C PHE A 21 -10.73 -16.03 4.42
N ASP A 22 -10.91 -15.85 3.11
CA ASP A 22 -11.09 -16.96 2.17
C ASP A 22 -9.75 -17.39 1.52
N SER A 23 -9.82 -18.38 0.63
CA SER A 23 -8.63 -18.88 -0.08
C SER A 23 -7.98 -17.84 -1.01
N LYS A 24 -8.69 -16.77 -1.36
CA LYS A 24 -8.26 -15.67 -2.25
C LYS A 24 -7.81 -14.42 -1.48
N ASP A 25 -7.62 -14.52 -0.16
CA ASP A 25 -7.28 -13.38 0.72
C ASP A 25 -8.38 -12.31 0.85
N VAL A 26 -9.61 -12.64 0.49
CA VAL A 26 -10.74 -11.72 0.65
C VAL A 26 -11.33 -11.88 2.05
N VAL A 27 -11.44 -10.75 2.75
CA VAL A 27 -11.99 -10.69 4.11
C VAL A 27 -13.51 -10.59 4.06
N HIS A 28 -14.17 -11.49 4.78
CA HIS A 28 -15.62 -11.54 4.90
C HIS A 28 -16.06 -11.38 6.35
N ALA A 29 -17.24 -10.80 6.54
CA ALA A 29 -17.94 -10.80 7.82
C ALA A 29 -19.14 -11.77 7.78
N ARG A 30 -19.51 -12.33 8.93
CA ARG A 30 -20.79 -13.01 9.15
C ARG A 30 -21.39 -12.55 10.47
N ILE A 31 -22.68 -12.24 10.45
CA ILE A 31 -23.44 -11.89 11.65
C ILE A 31 -24.33 -13.09 11.98
N ASP A 32 -24.29 -13.55 13.22
CA ASP A 32 -25.11 -14.66 13.73
C ASP A 32 -24.97 -15.94 12.88
N ARG A 33 -23.75 -16.23 12.41
CA ARG A 33 -23.40 -17.39 11.56
C ARG A 33 -24.23 -17.53 10.27
N ARG A 34 -24.80 -16.43 9.79
CA ARG A 34 -25.52 -16.39 8.50
C ARG A 34 -24.54 -16.36 7.31
N ARG A 35 -25.03 -15.98 6.13
CA ARG A 35 -24.24 -15.89 4.90
C ARG A 35 -23.05 -14.93 5.06
N LYS A 36 -21.99 -15.20 4.31
CA LYS A 36 -20.86 -14.28 4.17
C LYS A 36 -21.30 -13.00 3.46
N ILE A 37 -20.79 -11.88 3.94
CA ILE A 37 -20.80 -10.60 3.25
C ILE A 37 -19.36 -10.07 3.18
N PRO A 38 -19.00 -9.26 2.17
CA PRO A 38 -17.73 -8.55 2.18
C PRO A 38 -17.60 -7.72 3.46
N VAL A 39 -16.42 -7.72 4.09
CA VAL A 39 -16.23 -6.95 5.33
C VAL A 39 -16.44 -5.45 5.11
N THR A 40 -16.16 -4.95 3.90
CA THR A 40 -16.40 -3.55 3.50
C THR A 40 -17.87 -3.17 3.60
N SER A 41 -18.81 -4.09 3.35
CA SER A 41 -20.24 -3.82 3.52
C SER A 41 -20.61 -3.54 4.98
N LEU A 42 -19.95 -4.22 5.93
CA LEU A 42 -20.12 -3.93 7.36
C LEU A 42 -19.54 -2.55 7.72
N LEU A 43 -18.35 -2.23 7.21
CA LEU A 43 -17.70 -0.93 7.46
C LEU A 43 -18.53 0.24 6.90
N MET A 44 -19.07 0.08 5.69
CA MET A 44 -19.98 1.06 5.09
C MET A 44 -21.27 1.23 5.91
N ALA A 45 -21.82 0.13 6.45
CA ALA A 45 -22.98 0.21 7.34
C ALA A 45 -22.67 0.90 8.67
N LEU A 46 -21.40 0.96 9.08
CA LEU A 46 -20.94 1.73 10.25
C LEU A 46 -20.66 3.20 9.92
N GLY A 47 -20.90 3.62 8.67
CA GLY A 47 -20.81 5.01 8.23
C GLY A 47 -19.50 5.37 7.52
N MET A 48 -18.62 4.41 7.25
CA MET A 48 -17.38 4.69 6.52
C MET A 48 -17.60 4.70 5.00
N ASP A 49 -17.00 5.65 4.30
CA ASP A 49 -16.93 5.59 2.84
C ASP A 49 -15.72 4.79 2.31
N GLY A 50 -15.56 4.72 0.99
CA GLY A 50 -14.45 3.98 0.37
C GLY A 50 -13.07 4.54 0.72
N GLU A 51 -12.92 5.87 0.77
CA GLU A 51 -11.64 6.53 1.04
C GLU A 51 -11.26 6.43 2.52
N GLU A 52 -12.23 6.52 3.42
CA GLU A 52 -12.07 6.30 4.86
C GLU A 52 -11.66 4.86 5.16
N ILE A 53 -12.27 3.88 4.49
CA ILE A 53 -11.86 2.48 4.60
C ILE A 53 -10.41 2.32 4.13
N LEU A 54 -10.05 2.84 2.95
CA LEU A 54 -8.69 2.73 2.43
C LEU A 54 -7.67 3.41 3.35
N SER A 55 -7.94 4.63 3.80
CA SER A 55 -7.04 5.40 4.67
C SER A 55 -6.89 4.80 6.08
N THR A 56 -7.90 4.09 6.57
CA THR A 56 -7.83 3.37 7.86
C THR A 56 -6.87 2.18 7.81
N PHE A 57 -6.83 1.45 6.68
CA PHE A 57 -6.06 0.20 6.57
C PHE A 57 -4.76 0.31 5.76
N TYR A 58 -4.58 1.38 4.98
CA TYR A 58 -3.41 1.56 4.10
C TYR A 58 -2.75 2.92 4.29
N ASN A 59 -1.42 2.93 4.19
CA ASN A 59 -0.65 4.17 4.03
C ASN A 59 -0.70 4.63 2.57
N LYS A 60 -0.81 5.95 2.36
CA LYS A 60 -0.81 6.56 1.03
C LYS A 60 0.61 6.97 0.61
N ILE A 61 0.87 6.97 -0.69
CA ILE A 61 2.10 7.51 -1.28
C ILE A 61 1.70 8.59 -2.26
N THR A 62 2.09 9.83 -1.99
CA THR A 62 1.78 10.95 -2.88
C THR A 62 2.77 10.99 -4.04
N TYR A 63 2.26 10.90 -5.26
CA TYR A 63 3.02 11.12 -6.49
C TYR A 63 2.71 12.54 -6.96
N VAL A 64 3.74 13.34 -7.24
CA VAL A 64 3.58 14.74 -7.67
C VAL A 64 4.07 14.88 -9.10
N ARG A 65 3.22 15.37 -10.01
CA ARG A 65 3.62 15.65 -11.39
C ARG A 65 4.61 16.82 -11.41
N ALA A 66 5.75 16.64 -12.09
CA ALA A 66 6.77 17.66 -12.27
C ALA A 66 7.18 17.73 -13.74
N GLY A 67 6.40 18.45 -14.54
CA GLY A 67 6.60 18.53 -15.98
C GLY A 67 6.31 17.18 -16.67
N ASP A 68 7.35 16.60 -17.25
CA ASP A 68 7.30 15.35 -18.03
C ASP A 68 7.39 14.07 -17.17
N HIS A 69 7.72 14.19 -15.89
CA HIS A 69 7.90 13.06 -14.98
C HIS A 69 7.09 13.23 -13.69
N TRP A 70 7.08 12.17 -12.88
CA TRP A 70 6.52 12.15 -11.53
C TRP A 70 7.63 12.16 -10.49
N ARG A 71 7.32 12.70 -9.32
CA ARG A 71 8.17 12.70 -8.14
C ARG A 71 7.56 11.79 -7.09
N ILE A 72 8.30 10.77 -6.68
CA ILE A 72 7.89 9.82 -5.63
C ILE A 72 8.76 10.03 -4.40
N PRO A 73 8.20 10.13 -3.18
CA PRO A 73 8.99 10.25 -1.97
C PRO A 73 9.87 9.02 -1.75
N PHE A 74 11.17 9.27 -1.57
CA PHE A 74 12.13 8.25 -1.17
C PHE A 74 11.87 7.84 0.28
N ASN A 75 11.86 6.53 0.54
CA ASN A 75 11.72 5.98 1.89
C ASN A 75 12.64 4.78 2.06
N VAL A 76 13.56 4.86 3.02
CA VAL A 76 14.58 3.82 3.25
C VAL A 76 13.99 2.42 3.40
N GLU A 77 12.90 2.29 4.16
CA GLU A 77 12.28 0.99 4.46
C GLU A 77 11.52 0.41 3.25
N ARG A 78 10.94 1.25 2.39
CA ARG A 78 10.32 0.78 1.14
C ARG A 78 11.34 0.36 0.09
N PHE A 79 12.46 1.08 -0.01
CA PHE A 79 13.45 0.86 -1.07
C PHE A 79 14.50 -0.21 -0.70
N ARG A 80 14.73 -0.49 0.59
CA ARG A 80 15.69 -1.54 0.99
C ARG A 80 15.29 -2.91 0.45
N GLY A 81 16.26 -3.62 -0.12
CA GLY A 81 16.09 -4.97 -0.63
C GLY A 81 15.49 -5.07 -2.03
N LEU A 82 14.97 -3.98 -2.58
CA LEU A 82 14.46 -3.95 -3.95
C LEU A 82 15.60 -4.02 -4.98
N LYS A 83 15.30 -4.60 -6.13
CA LYS A 83 16.18 -4.54 -7.31
C LYS A 83 15.65 -3.44 -8.21
N ALA A 84 16.50 -2.49 -8.56
CA ALA A 84 16.13 -1.42 -9.48
C ALA A 84 15.84 -2.03 -10.87
N VAL A 85 14.64 -1.79 -11.40
CA VAL A 85 14.26 -2.29 -12.74
C VAL A 85 14.89 -1.41 -13.82
N GLY A 86 14.83 -0.10 -13.64
CA GLY A 86 15.57 0.91 -14.40
C GLY A 86 16.51 1.72 -13.52
N ASP A 87 17.15 2.75 -14.10
CA ASP A 87 17.98 3.67 -13.35
C ASP A 87 17.12 4.48 -12.36
N LEU A 88 17.55 4.48 -11.10
CA LEU A 88 16.90 5.22 -10.03
C LEU A 88 17.53 6.60 -9.98
N VAL A 89 16.76 7.61 -10.38
CA VAL A 89 17.23 8.99 -10.56
C VAL A 89 16.69 9.89 -9.47
N ASP A 90 17.56 10.69 -8.86
CA ASP A 90 17.16 11.74 -7.91
C ASP A 90 16.31 12.79 -8.65
N ALA A 91 15.13 13.08 -8.12
CA ALA A 91 14.21 14.04 -8.72
C ALA A 91 14.70 15.49 -8.63
N ASP A 92 15.58 15.81 -7.68
CA ASP A 92 16.11 17.16 -7.45
C ASP A 92 17.38 17.44 -8.25
N THR A 93 18.31 16.48 -8.29
CA THR A 93 19.61 16.67 -8.96
C THR A 93 19.65 16.10 -10.38
N GLY A 94 18.78 15.13 -10.70
CA GLY A 94 18.84 14.39 -11.95
C GLY A 94 19.97 13.35 -12.01
N GLU A 95 20.70 13.14 -10.92
CA GLU A 95 21.76 12.14 -10.86
C GLU A 95 21.20 10.72 -10.69
N ILE A 96 21.85 9.76 -11.33
CA ILE A 96 21.56 8.33 -11.10
C ILE A 96 22.14 7.94 -9.75
N VAL A 97 21.26 7.65 -8.79
CA VAL A 97 21.66 7.23 -7.44
C VAL A 97 21.77 5.71 -7.29
N VAL A 98 21.09 4.95 -8.16
CA VAL A 98 21.22 3.49 -8.29
C VAL A 98 21.05 3.12 -9.76
N GLU A 99 22.05 2.45 -10.34
CA GLU A 99 21.96 1.92 -11.71
C GLU A 99 20.95 0.74 -11.81
N ALA A 100 20.33 0.62 -12.98
CA ALA A 100 19.45 -0.47 -13.33
C ALA A 100 20.05 -1.86 -13.03
N GLY A 101 19.21 -2.76 -12.55
CA GLY A 101 19.59 -4.13 -12.21
C GLY A 101 20.33 -4.28 -10.87
N LYS A 102 20.79 -3.20 -10.22
CA LYS A 102 21.43 -3.29 -8.92
C LYS A 102 20.40 -3.48 -7.79
N LYS A 103 20.78 -4.26 -6.78
CA LYS A 103 19.99 -4.43 -5.56
C LYS A 103 20.31 -3.31 -4.58
N ILE A 104 19.29 -2.59 -4.12
CA ILE A 104 19.42 -1.56 -3.11
C ILE A 104 19.59 -2.25 -1.76
N THR A 105 20.82 -2.30 -1.25
CA THR A 105 21.08 -2.89 0.06
C THR A 105 20.53 -1.99 1.17
N ALA A 106 20.26 -2.55 2.36
CA ALA A 106 19.84 -1.73 3.51
C ALA A 106 20.87 -0.64 3.86
N ARG A 107 22.17 -0.92 3.68
CA ARG A 107 23.24 0.07 3.85
C ARG A 107 23.14 1.18 2.81
N GLN A 108 22.98 0.82 1.53
CA GLN A 108 22.86 1.80 0.45
C GLN A 108 21.62 2.67 0.62
N ALA A 109 20.46 2.09 0.93
CA ALA A 109 19.23 2.85 1.16
C ALA A 109 19.39 3.89 2.28
N ARG A 110 20.03 3.51 3.40
CA ARG A 110 20.34 4.45 4.49
C ARG A 110 21.27 5.57 4.06
N GLN A 111 22.37 5.24 3.36
CA GLN A 111 23.32 6.22 2.86
C GLN A 111 22.67 7.22 1.90
N LEU A 112 21.75 6.77 1.04
CA LEU A 112 20.99 7.65 0.16
C LEU A 112 20.11 8.62 0.96
N GLY A 113 19.42 8.13 1.99
CA GLY A 113 18.64 8.97 2.91
C GLY A 113 19.50 9.98 3.68
N GLU A 114 20.65 9.55 4.21
CA GLU A 114 21.61 10.41 4.93
C GLU A 114 22.22 11.50 4.03
N LYS A 115 22.42 11.19 2.74
CA LYS A 115 22.86 12.16 1.72
C LYS A 115 21.76 13.15 1.32
N GLY A 116 20.56 13.03 1.88
CA GLY A 116 19.46 13.96 1.66
C GLY A 116 18.58 13.65 0.46
N LEU A 117 18.60 12.42 -0.07
CA LEU A 117 17.69 12.00 -1.13
C LEU A 117 16.24 12.03 -0.64
N LYS A 118 15.43 12.92 -1.23
CA LYS A 118 14.02 13.11 -0.83
C LYS A 118 13.02 12.48 -1.78
N ALA A 119 13.31 12.52 -3.08
CA ALA A 119 12.38 12.06 -4.10
C ALA A 119 13.10 11.43 -5.29
N ILE A 120 12.43 10.47 -5.91
CA ILE A 120 12.89 9.73 -7.09
C ILE A 120 12.02 10.14 -8.28
N LYS A 121 12.64 10.25 -9.46
CA LYS A 121 11.90 10.40 -10.71
C LYS A 121 11.19 9.11 -11.07
N ALA A 122 9.95 9.23 -11.48
CA ALA A 122 9.17 8.13 -12.00
C ALA A 122 8.47 8.53 -13.30
N THR A 123 8.22 7.54 -14.12
CA THR A 123 7.57 7.64 -15.42
C THR A 123 6.08 7.33 -15.30
N ASP A 124 5.32 7.53 -16.37
CA ASP A 124 3.93 7.10 -16.43
C ASP A 124 3.79 5.57 -16.33
N GLU A 125 4.79 4.81 -16.78
CA GLU A 125 4.80 3.35 -16.68
C GLU A 125 4.96 2.86 -15.24
N ASP A 126 5.72 3.59 -14.41
CA ASP A 126 5.92 3.27 -12.98
C ASP A 126 4.64 3.40 -12.15
N LEU A 127 3.64 4.14 -12.65
CA LEU A 127 2.32 4.24 -12.03
C LEU A 127 1.46 2.99 -12.28
N LEU A 128 1.71 2.25 -13.35
CA LEU A 128 0.89 1.10 -13.73
C LEU A 128 0.96 -0.01 -12.67
N GLY A 129 -0.20 -0.52 -12.28
CA GLY A 129 -0.34 -1.53 -11.23
C GLY A 129 -0.46 -0.98 -9.81
N ASN A 130 -0.33 0.35 -9.63
CA ASN A 130 -0.77 1.01 -8.39
C ASN A 130 -2.28 1.26 -8.42
N TYR A 131 -2.84 1.52 -7.23
CA TYR A 131 -4.26 1.84 -7.06
C TYR A 131 -4.39 3.28 -6.57
N LEU A 132 -5.40 4.00 -7.07
CA LEU A 132 -5.75 5.32 -6.56
C LEU A 132 -6.31 5.19 -5.14
N ALA A 133 -5.87 6.08 -4.25
CA ALA A 133 -6.27 6.07 -2.85
C ALA A 133 -7.49 6.96 -2.56
N GLU A 134 -7.78 7.89 -3.48
CA GLU A 134 -8.81 8.93 -3.42
C GLU A 134 -9.30 9.17 -4.84
N ASP A 135 -10.52 9.70 -4.96
CA ASP A 135 -11.08 10.12 -6.24
C ASP A 135 -10.32 11.32 -6.79
N ILE A 136 -10.05 11.30 -8.09
CA ILE A 136 -9.46 12.43 -8.83
C ILE A 136 -10.56 13.01 -9.71
N VAL A 137 -11.05 14.21 -9.32
CA VAL A 137 -12.12 14.94 -10.02
C VAL A 137 -11.52 16.09 -10.84
#